data_AF-A0A6D0I738-F1
#
_entry.id   AF-A0A6D0I738-F1
#
_cell.length_a   1.000
_cell.length_b   1.000
_cell.length_c   1.000
_cell.angle_alpha   90.00
_cell.angle_beta   90.00
_cell.angle_gamma   90.00
#
_symmetry.space_group_name_H-M   'P 1'
#
loop_
_entity.id
_entity.type
_entity.pdbx_description
1 polymer ?
#
loop_
_entity_poly.entity_id
_entity_poly.type
_entity_poly.pdbx_seq_one_letter_code
_entity_poly.pdbx_strand_id
1 'polypeptide(L)'
;MTALAGERLGLFARTGQLSLKSGEGAVDVQAQNGSMRLFAEKKLTLSSASDISFAGKKRITLISGGSYLRLEAGKIEYGTMATYLRRTKRTMVAAPATMPLPIPLLLDLYPPLNGQI
;
A
#
# COMPACT_ATOMS: atom_id res chain seq x y z
N MET A 1 7.32 5.32 32.85
CA MET A 1 8.51 6.18 32.62
C MET A 1 8.26 6.94 31.33
N THR A 2 8.46 8.26 31.32
CA THR A 2 8.24 9.10 30.13
C THR A 2 9.53 9.86 29.87
N ALA A 3 10.01 9.85 28.62
CA ALA A 3 11.19 10.59 28.20
C ALA A 3 10.78 11.67 27.19
N LEU A 4 11.11 12.93 27.48
CA LEU A 4 10.86 14.08 26.62
C LEU A 4 12.20 14.78 26.36
N ALA A 5 12.47 15.17 25.11
CA ALA A 5 13.66 15.89 24.72
C ALA A 5 13.26 17.13 23.90
N GLY A 6 13.85 18.28 24.18
CA GLY A 6 13.51 19.55 23.51
C GLY A 6 13.98 19.64 22.06
N GLU A 7 15.06 18.94 21.71
CA GLU A 7 15.63 18.97 20.35
C GLU A 7 15.75 17.58 19.73
N ARG A 8 16.52 16.69 20.36
CA ARG A 8 16.79 15.35 19.81
C ARG A 8 16.92 14.31 20.91
N LEU A 9 16.34 13.14 20.65
CA LEU A 9 16.58 11.92 21.41
C LEU A 9 17.23 10.89 20.47
N GLY A 10 18.29 10.23 20.93
CA GLY A 10 18.98 9.17 20.19
C GLY A 10 19.18 7.94 21.06
N LEU A 11 18.93 6.76 20.50
CA LEU A 11 19.19 5.47 21.11
C LEU A 11 20.18 4.70 20.23
N PHE A 12 21.27 4.22 20.83
CA PHE A 12 22.32 3.52 20.12
C PHE A 12 22.90 2.39 20.96
N ALA A 13 23.09 1.22 20.35
CA ALA A 13 23.76 0.08 20.96
C ALA A 13 24.95 -0.31 20.07
N ARG A 14 26.17 -0.21 20.61
CA ARG A 14 27.41 -0.56 19.89
C ARG A 14 27.60 -2.07 19.74
N THR A 15 27.25 -2.81 20.79
CA THR A 15 27.31 -4.27 20.87
C THR A 15 25.99 -4.79 21.43
N GLY A 16 25.59 -6.00 21.05
CA GLY A 16 24.31 -6.60 21.45
C GLY A 16 23.12 -6.18 20.58
N GLN A 17 21.91 -6.23 21.15
CA GLN A 17 20.65 -5.95 20.46
C GLN A 17 19.93 -4.75 21.09
N LEU A 18 19.43 -3.85 20.26
CA LEU A 18 18.40 -2.88 20.66
C LEU A 18 17.02 -3.51 20.45
N SER A 19 16.19 -3.56 21.49
CA SER A 19 14.86 -4.17 21.45
C SER A 19 13.84 -3.20 22.05
N LEU A 20 12.77 -2.92 21.31
CA LEU A 20 11.63 -2.14 21.77
C LEU A 20 10.38 -3.02 21.70
N LYS A 21 9.82 -3.34 22.86
CA LYS A 21 8.70 -4.28 23.01
C LYS A 21 7.67 -3.67 23.96
N SER A 22 6.40 -3.77 23.62
CA SER A 22 5.29 -3.56 24.57
C SER A 22 4.69 -4.92 24.91
N GLY A 23 4.50 -5.20 26.20
CA GLY A 23 3.86 -6.45 26.64
C GLY A 23 2.35 -6.42 26.41
N GLU A 24 1.73 -5.28 26.69
CA GLU A 24 0.31 -5.00 26.46
C GLU A 24 0.18 -3.59 25.86
N GLY A 25 -0.88 -3.35 25.08
CA GLY A 25 -1.12 -2.06 24.46
C GLY A 25 -0.38 -1.80 23.15
N ALA A 26 -0.79 -0.73 22.46
CA ALA A 26 -0.29 -0.39 21.13
C ALA A 26 1.09 0.28 21.18
N VAL A 27 1.91 0.00 20.16
CA VAL A 27 3.14 0.76 19.88
C VAL A 27 2.82 1.73 18.77
N ASP A 28 2.93 3.03 19.06
CA ASP A 28 2.79 4.10 18.07
C ASP A 28 4.15 4.72 17.76
N VAL A 29 4.46 4.85 16.48
CA VAL A 29 5.68 5.50 15.98
C VAL A 29 5.26 6.47 14.89
N GLN A 30 5.54 7.75 15.10
CA GLN A 30 5.13 8.82 14.18
C GLN A 30 6.23 9.86 13.98
N ALA A 31 6.30 10.42 12.79
CA ALA A 31 7.11 11.59 12.47
C ALA A 31 6.19 12.67 11.89
N GLN A 32 5.67 13.56 12.74
CA GLN A 32 4.61 14.51 12.37
C GLN A 32 5.05 15.55 11.33
N ASN A 33 6.27 16.07 11.47
CA ASN A 33 6.83 17.11 10.58
C ASN A 33 8.07 16.61 9.80
N GLY A 34 8.35 15.31 9.84
CA GLY A 34 9.61 14.74 9.33
C GLY A 34 9.42 13.44 8.57
N SER A 35 10.52 12.90 8.06
CA SER A 35 10.53 11.60 7.39
C SER A 35 10.85 10.47 8.37
N MET A 36 10.11 9.37 8.30
CA MET A 36 10.50 8.10 8.94
C MET A 36 11.34 7.26 7.98
N ARG A 37 12.46 6.70 8.47
CA ARG A 37 13.31 5.78 7.68
C ARG A 37 13.65 4.56 8.53
N LEU A 38 13.41 3.39 7.96
CA LEU A 38 13.76 2.09 8.53
C LEU A 38 14.75 1.43 7.57
N PHE A 39 15.93 1.07 8.08
CA PHE A 39 16.97 0.44 7.30
C PHE A 39 17.57 -0.70 8.11
N ALA A 40 17.86 -1.81 7.43
CA ALA A 40 18.60 -2.93 7.99
C ALA A 40 19.54 -3.46 6.91
N GLU A 41 20.81 -3.67 7.26
CA GLU A 41 21.82 -4.18 6.34
C GLU A 41 21.51 -5.60 5.85
N LYS A 42 21.00 -6.45 6.74
CA LYS A 42 20.73 -7.87 6.43
C LYS A 42 19.29 -8.12 6.04
N LYS A 43 18.38 -8.03 7.01
CA LYS A 43 16.97 -8.37 6.84
C LYS A 43 16.10 -7.43 7.64
N LEU A 44 15.05 -6.93 7.01
CA LEU A 44 13.97 -6.19 7.63
C LEU A 44 12.69 -7.02 7.50
N THR A 45 12.03 -7.31 8.63
CA THR A 45 10.81 -8.11 8.68
C THR A 45 9.70 -7.27 9.29
N LEU A 46 8.61 -7.07 8.56
CA LEU A 46 7.34 -6.55 9.09
C LEU A 46 6.30 -7.65 8.97
N SER A 47 5.70 -8.03 10.09
CA SER A 47 4.70 -9.09 10.17
C SER A 47 3.65 -8.72 11.21
N SER A 48 2.39 -9.05 10.90
CA SER A 48 1.25 -8.95 11.81
C SER A 48 0.60 -10.32 11.90
N ALA A 49 0.05 -10.64 13.08
CA ALA A 49 -0.78 -11.84 13.26
C ALA A 49 -2.17 -11.68 12.62
N SER A 50 -2.57 -10.45 12.32
CA SER A 50 -3.83 -10.10 11.65
C SER A 50 -3.50 -9.25 10.43
N ASP A 51 -3.97 -8.00 10.38
CA ASP A 51 -3.83 -7.16 9.19
C ASP A 51 -2.53 -6.35 9.18
N ILE A 52 -2.04 -6.07 7.96
CA ILE A 52 -1.01 -5.08 7.67
C ILE A 52 -1.58 -4.10 6.67
N SER A 53 -1.52 -2.81 6.99
CA SER A 53 -1.94 -1.74 6.08
C SER A 53 -0.79 -0.80 5.77
N PHE A 54 -0.68 -0.43 4.49
CA PHE A 54 0.20 0.64 4.03
C PHE A 54 -0.68 1.71 3.41
N ALA A 55 -0.65 2.92 3.97
CA ALA A 55 -1.44 4.04 3.48
C ALA A 55 -0.52 5.21 3.13
N GLY A 56 -0.69 5.77 1.94
CA GLY A 56 0.07 6.91 1.47
C GLY A 56 -0.80 7.82 0.61
N LYS A 57 -0.84 9.11 0.93
CA LYS A 57 -1.67 10.08 0.20
C LYS A 57 -1.27 10.26 -1.27
N LYS A 58 0.04 10.25 -1.55
CA LYS A 58 0.59 10.50 -2.89
C LYS A 58 0.88 9.19 -3.63
N ARG A 59 1.67 8.31 -3.02
CA ARG A 59 2.09 7.05 -3.64
C ARG A 59 2.58 6.05 -2.60
N ILE A 60 2.50 4.77 -2.95
CA ILE A 60 3.19 3.66 -2.29
C ILE A 60 4.05 2.96 -3.34
N THR A 61 5.30 2.65 -3.02
CA THR A 61 6.24 2.02 -3.97
C THR A 61 7.01 0.92 -3.28
N LEU A 62 6.91 -0.30 -3.81
CA LEU A 62 7.67 -1.46 -3.38
C LEU A 62 8.63 -1.81 -4.51
N ILE A 63 9.93 -1.90 -4.22
CA ILE A 63 10.97 -2.19 -5.21
C ILE A 63 11.81 -3.35 -4.68
N SER A 64 12.09 -4.32 -5.55
CA SER A 64 12.97 -5.45 -5.24
C SER A 64 13.57 -6.02 -6.52
N GLY A 65 14.89 -6.22 -6.55
CA GLY A 65 15.58 -6.97 -7.61
C GLY A 65 15.25 -6.52 -9.04
N GLY A 66 15.03 -5.22 -9.28
CA GLY A 66 14.64 -4.68 -10.59
C GLY A 66 13.14 -4.80 -10.94
N SER A 67 12.32 -5.36 -10.04
CA SER A 67 10.86 -5.35 -10.13
C SER A 67 10.28 -4.30 -9.18
N TYR A 68 9.09 -3.80 -9.51
CA TYR A 68 8.40 -2.83 -8.66
C TYR A 68 6.88 -2.99 -8.69
N LEU A 69 6.24 -2.51 -7.63
CA LEU A 69 4.82 -2.26 -7.52
C LEU A 69 4.63 -0.82 -7.04
N ARG A 70 3.88 -0.04 -7.82
CA ARG A 70 3.56 1.37 -7.56
C ARG A 70 2.06 1.54 -7.50
N LEU A 71 1.58 2.09 -6.39
CA LEU A 71 0.19 2.50 -6.20
C LEU A 71 0.13 4.02 -6.15
N GLU A 72 -0.64 4.61 -7.06
CA GLU A 72 -0.85 6.05 -7.21
C GLU A 72 -2.35 6.36 -7.38
N ALA A 73 -2.70 7.65 -7.38
CA ALA A 73 -4.07 8.10 -7.58
C ALA A 73 -4.64 7.56 -8.91
N GLY A 74 -5.59 6.63 -8.82
CA GLY A 74 -6.26 6.03 -9.97
C GLY A 74 -5.41 5.04 -10.78
N LYS A 75 -4.20 4.68 -10.33
CA LYS A 75 -3.29 3.81 -11.08
C LYS A 75 -2.60 2.79 -10.18
N ILE A 76 -2.64 1.54 -10.59
CA ILE A 76 -1.80 0.47 -10.04
C ILE A 76 -0.88 0.02 -11.17
N GLU A 77 0.43 0.06 -10.91
CA GLU A 77 1.46 -0.30 -11.88
C GLU A 77 2.42 -1.31 -11.24
N TYR A 78 2.60 -2.44 -11.88
CA TYR A 78 3.61 -3.42 -11.51
C TYR A 78 4.47 -3.71 -12.74
N GLY A 79 5.78 -3.66 -12.58
CA GLY A 79 6.74 -3.83 -13.67
C GLY A 79 7.86 -4.77 -13.28
N THR A 80 8.32 -5.55 -14.24
CA THR A 80 9.50 -6.42 -14.12
C THR A 80 10.21 -6.49 -15.47
N MET A 81 11.55 -6.54 -15.46
CA MET A 81 12.33 -6.70 -16.70
C MET A 81 12.46 -8.16 -17.14
N ALA A 82 12.16 -9.10 -16.24
CA ALA A 82 12.30 -10.52 -16.47
C ALA A 82 10.92 -11.18 -16.57
N THR A 83 10.67 -12.21 -15.77
CA THR A 83 9.46 -13.02 -15.89
C THR A 83 8.38 -12.57 -14.92
N TYR A 84 7.17 -12.34 -15.42
CA TYR A 84 5.97 -12.22 -14.62
C TYR A 84 5.24 -13.57 -14.51
N LEU A 85 5.28 -14.18 -13.34
CA LEU A 85 4.60 -15.47 -13.09
C LEU A 85 3.36 -15.24 -12.21
N ARG A 86 2.18 -15.49 -12.77
CA ARG A 86 0.91 -15.45 -12.05
C ARG A 86 0.30 -16.84 -11.94
N ARG A 87 0.29 -17.40 -10.73
CA ARG A 87 -0.34 -18.69 -10.42
C ARG A 87 -1.65 -18.44 -9.68
N THR A 88 -2.79 -18.61 -10.35
CA THR A 88 -4.12 -18.48 -9.73
C THR A 88 -5.09 -19.51 -10.29
N LYS A 89 -6.04 -19.97 -9.46
CA LYS A 89 -7.14 -20.85 -9.91
C LYS A 89 -8.18 -20.09 -10.74
N ARG A 90 -8.37 -18.79 -10.48
CA ARG A 90 -9.35 -17.95 -11.19
C ARG A 90 -8.85 -16.51 -11.30
N THR A 91 -9.17 -15.88 -12.41
CA THR A 91 -9.01 -14.43 -12.62
C THR A 91 -10.38 -13.88 -12.92
N MET A 92 -10.76 -12.83 -12.19
CA MET A 92 -12.00 -12.11 -12.46
C MET A 92 -11.62 -10.71 -12.89
N VAL A 93 -12.08 -10.32 -14.08
CA VAL A 93 -12.07 -8.92 -14.51
C VAL A 93 -13.46 -8.40 -14.19
N ALA A 94 -13.55 -7.50 -13.22
CA ALA A 94 -14.81 -6.85 -12.91
C ALA A 94 -15.13 -5.80 -13.98
N ALA A 95 -16.42 -5.64 -14.30
CA ALA A 95 -16.85 -4.51 -15.11
C ALA A 95 -16.50 -3.19 -14.39
N PRO A 96 -16.25 -2.10 -15.13
CA PRO A 96 -16.10 -0.78 -14.53
C PRO A 96 -17.28 -0.51 -13.60
N ALA A 97 -17.01 0.08 -12.43
CA ALA A 97 -18.06 0.48 -11.50
C ALA A 97 -19.04 1.39 -12.24
N THR A 98 -20.22 0.86 -12.57
CA THR A 98 -21.25 1.59 -13.31
C THR A 98 -22.11 2.27 -12.26
N MET A 99 -22.01 3.59 -12.13
CA MET A 99 -23.05 4.35 -11.46
C MET A 99 -24.27 4.35 -12.39
N PRO A 100 -25.45 3.87 -11.96
CA PRO A 100 -26.65 4.00 -12.77
C PRO A 100 -26.91 5.50 -12.96
N LEU A 101 -26.71 5.98 -14.19
CA LEU A 101 -27.14 7.33 -14.57
C LEU A 101 -28.68 7.32 -14.55
N PRO A 102 -29.34 8.19 -13.77
CA PRO A 102 -30.79 8.37 -13.87
C PRO A 102 -31.07 9.10 -15.18
N ILE A 103 -31.06 8.38 -16.30
CA ILE A 103 -31.53 8.88 -17.58
C ILE A 103 -33.04 8.69 -17.58
N PRO A 104 -33.87 9.75 -17.64
CA PRO A 104 -35.29 9.61 -17.89
C PRO A 104 -35.45 8.96 -19.26
N LEU A 105 -36.08 7.79 -19.33
CA LEU A 105 -36.43 7.17 -20.60
C LEU A 105 -37.49 8.04 -21.28
N LEU A 106 -37.05 8.91 -22.20
CA LEU A 106 -37.97 9.53 -23.16
C LEU A 106 -38.30 8.47 -24.21
N LEU A 107 -39.53 7.97 -24.19
CA LEU A 107 -40.05 7.08 -25.23
C LEU A 107 -39.78 7.72 -26.61
N ASP A 108 -39.31 6.92 -27.56
CA ASP A 108 -39.18 7.22 -29.00
C ASP A 108 -37.96 8.00 -29.54
N LEU A 109 -36.88 8.21 -28.77
CA LEU A 109 -35.66 8.89 -29.30
C LEU A 109 -34.37 8.05 -29.38
N TYR A 110 -34.37 6.76 -29.01
CA TYR A 110 -33.14 5.95 -29.08
C TYR A 110 -33.12 5.06 -30.34
N PRO A 111 -32.11 5.22 -31.24
CA PRO A 111 -31.95 4.32 -32.37
C PRO A 111 -31.58 2.90 -31.88
N PRO A 112 -32.00 1.85 -32.60
CA PRO A 112 -31.74 0.47 -32.20
C PRO A 112 -30.24 0.19 -32.15
N LEU A 113 -29.75 -0.27 -31.00
CA LEU A 113 -28.39 -0.77 -30.84
C LEU A 113 -28.30 -2.14 -31.50
N ASN A 114 -27.93 -2.16 -32.79
CA ASN A 114 -27.58 -3.40 -33.49
C ASN A 114 -26.27 -3.94 -32.88
N GLY A 115 -26.41 -4.94 -32.01
CA GLY A 115 -25.28 -5.64 -31.42
C GLY A 115 -24.45 -6.35 -32.48
N GLN A 116 -23.22 -5.89 -32.66
CA GLN A 116 -22.10 -6.75 -33.06
C GLN A 116 -21.11 -6.76 -31.89
N ILE A 117 -20.95 -7.96 -31.33
CA ILE A 117 -19.85 -8.33 -30.45
C ILE A 117 -18.65 -8.66 -31.34
#